data_AF-A0A8X7U6Q1-F1
#
_entry.id   AF-A0A8X7U6Q1-F1
#
_cell.length_a   1.000
_cell.length_b   1.000
_cell.length_c   1.000
_cell.angle_alpha   90.00
_cell.angle_beta   90.00
_cell.angle_gamma   90.00
#
_symmetry.space_group_name_H-M   'P 1'
#
loop_
_entity.id
_entity.type
_entity.pdbx_description
1 polymer ?
#
loop_
_entity_poly.entity_id
_entity_poly.type
_entity_poly.pdbx_seq_one_letter_code
_entity_poly.pdbx_strand_id
1 'polypeptide(L)'
;MHSTGKGISASRSTPNWLKTTALELDEDTHKYTELVQILNPQNKSHVDVVAQQETLLKFLSRSVAFLDAAHHEELLIRILGMKIWDHPPNVVYALLELIISLATTRGKYLNCCLEMLIFNLLSQPHILNKKMREAPSWVHSALHKISYLVPPAPSQILYILVKRMPNIYNKGHGLVTYVDASLKLENSSIGKVVGDRILRVIMLRLLDLDVEIGGMIFPR
;
A
#
# COMPACT_ATOMS: atom_id res chain seq x y z
N MET A 1 -40.59 34.08 27.22
CA MET A 1 -40.51 33.53 25.85
C MET A 1 -39.67 32.27 25.88
N HIS A 2 -40.28 31.17 25.48
CA HIS A 2 -39.68 29.84 25.29
C HIS A 2 -38.51 29.86 24.29
N SER A 3 -37.46 29.07 24.56
CA SER A 3 -37.06 27.90 23.74
C SER A 3 -35.59 27.52 24.02
N THR A 4 -35.28 26.48 24.81
CA THR A 4 -35.05 25.05 24.46
C THR A 4 -34.04 24.70 23.36
N GLY A 5 -33.03 23.90 23.76
CA GLY A 5 -32.45 22.77 23.02
C GLY A 5 -31.29 23.10 22.08
N LYS A 6 -30.22 22.31 21.95
CA LYS A 6 -29.91 20.95 22.39
C LYS A 6 -28.38 20.80 22.32
N GLY A 7 -27.77 20.34 23.41
CA GLY A 7 -26.42 19.78 23.35
C GLY A 7 -26.45 18.48 22.57
N ILE A 8 -25.64 18.39 21.51
CA ILE A 8 -25.42 17.15 20.77
C ILE A 8 -24.14 16.53 21.35
N SER A 9 -24.29 15.76 22.42
CA SER A 9 -23.30 14.75 22.81
C SER A 9 -23.41 13.58 21.85
N ALA A 10 -22.63 13.62 20.77
CA ALA A 10 -22.43 12.47 19.90
C ALA A 10 -21.57 11.44 20.63
N SER A 11 -22.22 10.59 21.44
CA SER A 11 -21.61 9.36 21.95
C SER A 11 -21.24 8.48 20.76
N ARG A 12 -19.98 8.52 20.31
CA ARG A 12 -19.40 7.49 19.43
C ARG A 12 -19.35 6.20 20.22
N SER A 13 -20.46 5.47 20.19
CA SER A 13 -20.51 4.09 20.67
C SER A 13 -19.54 3.27 19.83
N THR A 14 -18.47 2.82 20.46
CA THR A 14 -17.58 1.82 19.88
C THR A 14 -18.39 0.52 19.73
N PRO A 15 -18.48 -0.07 18.53
CA PRO A 15 -19.21 -1.33 18.36
C PRO A 15 -18.68 -2.40 19.32
N ASN A 16 -19.60 -3.11 19.98
CA ASN A 16 -19.27 -4.06 21.07
C ASN A 16 -18.29 -5.18 20.66
N TRP A 17 -18.15 -5.49 19.36
CA TRP A 17 -17.18 -6.48 18.87
C TRP A 17 -15.72 -6.00 18.92
N LEU A 18 -15.45 -4.70 19.06
CA LEU A 18 -14.10 -4.15 19.19
C LEU A 18 -13.47 -4.40 20.57
N LYS A 19 -14.26 -4.75 21.59
CA LYS A 19 -13.78 -4.89 22.97
C LYS A 19 -13.31 -6.31 23.32
N THR A 20 -13.62 -7.31 22.50
CA THR A 20 -13.46 -8.73 22.89
C THR A 20 -12.44 -9.51 22.05
N THR A 21 -11.88 -8.93 20.98
CA THR A 21 -11.23 -9.71 19.91
C THR A 21 -9.72 -9.90 20.01
N ALA A 22 -9.05 -9.47 21.09
CA ALA A 22 -7.61 -9.70 21.23
C ALA A 22 -7.24 -11.09 21.79
N LEU A 23 -8.21 -11.84 22.34
CA LEU A 23 -7.98 -13.14 23.01
C LEU A 23 -8.77 -14.33 22.41
N GLU A 24 -9.72 -14.11 21.50
CA GLU A 24 -10.66 -15.14 21.01
C GLU A 24 -10.71 -15.28 19.47
N LEU A 25 -9.64 -14.93 18.74
CA LEU A 25 -9.66 -15.06 17.28
C LEU A 25 -9.51 -16.51 16.78
N ASP A 26 -9.22 -17.47 17.67
CA ASP A 26 -8.99 -18.87 17.33
C ASP A 26 -10.28 -19.74 17.42
N GLU A 27 -11.27 -19.38 18.26
CA GLU A 27 -12.43 -20.24 18.52
C GLU A 27 -13.66 -19.96 17.66
N ASP A 28 -13.70 -18.85 16.91
CA ASP A 28 -14.92 -18.41 16.22
C ASP A 28 -14.68 -18.13 14.73
N THR A 29 -14.54 -19.21 13.96
CA THR A 29 -14.29 -19.21 12.50
C THR A 29 -15.25 -18.31 11.73
N HIS A 30 -16.50 -18.17 12.21
CA HIS A 30 -17.50 -17.29 11.59
C HIS A 30 -17.12 -15.81 11.71
N LYS A 31 -16.61 -15.37 12.88
CA LYS A 31 -16.17 -13.98 13.09
C LYS A 31 -14.93 -13.67 12.25
N TYR A 32 -13.99 -14.59 12.15
CA TYR A 32 -12.82 -14.43 11.29
C TYR A 32 -13.22 -14.31 9.80
N THR A 33 -14.13 -15.15 9.34
CA THR A 33 -14.65 -15.11 7.97
C THR A 33 -15.36 -13.78 7.67
N GLU A 34 -16.09 -13.23 8.64
CA GLU A 34 -16.75 -11.93 8.51
C GLU A 34 -15.73 -10.77 8.37
N LEU A 35 -14.67 -10.76 9.19
CA LEU A 35 -13.58 -9.76 9.08
C LEU A 35 -12.91 -9.79 7.70
N VAL A 36 -12.68 -11.00 7.21
CA VAL A 36 -12.09 -11.28 5.90
C VAL A 36 -13.01 -10.80 4.76
N GLN A 37 -14.34 -10.90 4.92
CA GLN A 37 -15.33 -10.38 3.97
C GLN A 37 -15.42 -8.85 3.94
N ILE A 38 -15.25 -8.16 5.07
CA ILE A 38 -15.26 -6.69 5.14
C ILE A 38 -14.18 -6.07 4.24
N LEU A 39 -13.04 -6.76 4.06
CA LEU A 39 -11.94 -6.30 3.22
C LEU A 39 -12.17 -6.54 1.71
N ASN A 40 -13.28 -7.16 1.31
CA ASN A 40 -13.52 -7.55 -0.08
C ASN A 40 -13.85 -6.32 -0.97
N PRO A 41 -13.14 -6.10 -2.10
CA PRO A 41 -13.40 -4.99 -3.01
C PRO A 41 -14.80 -4.95 -3.65
N GLN A 42 -15.62 -6.00 -3.53
CA GLN A 42 -17.00 -6.03 -4.07
C GLN A 42 -18.03 -5.34 -3.16
N ASN A 43 -17.71 -5.07 -1.88
CA ASN A 43 -18.67 -4.53 -0.91
C ASN A 43 -18.79 -2.99 -0.89
N LYS A 44 -18.43 -2.32 -2.00
CA LYS A 44 -18.23 -0.86 -2.09
C LYS A 44 -19.50 0.00 -2.05
N SER A 45 -20.70 -0.58 -1.95
CA SER A 45 -21.96 0.15 -2.15
C SER A 45 -22.51 0.86 -0.90
N HIS A 46 -22.02 0.54 0.31
CA HIS A 46 -22.61 1.05 1.54
C HIS A 46 -21.59 1.83 2.39
N VAL A 47 -21.96 3.05 2.80
CA VAL A 47 -21.12 3.96 3.64
C VAL A 47 -20.67 3.26 4.93
N ASP A 48 -21.50 2.37 5.47
CA ASP A 48 -21.20 1.60 6.67
C ASP A 48 -20.02 0.63 6.47
N VAL A 49 -19.93 -0.03 5.30
CA VAL A 49 -18.83 -0.97 5.01
C VAL A 49 -17.49 -0.25 4.93
N VAL A 50 -17.47 0.95 4.35
CA VAL A 50 -16.24 1.77 4.29
C VAL A 50 -15.77 2.18 5.69
N ALA A 51 -16.70 2.53 6.58
CA ALA A 51 -16.39 2.88 7.97
C ALA A 51 -15.92 1.66 8.78
N GLN A 52 -16.54 0.51 8.57
CA GLN A 52 -16.11 -0.77 9.18
C GLN A 52 -14.71 -1.16 8.69
N GLN A 53 -14.43 -1.01 7.39
CA GLN A 53 -13.12 -1.29 6.81
C GLN A 53 -12.03 -0.39 7.41
N GLU A 54 -12.27 0.93 7.49
CA GLU A 54 -11.36 1.87 8.14
C GLU A 54 -11.11 1.50 9.61
N THR A 55 -12.17 1.17 10.35
CA THR A 55 -12.11 0.84 11.77
C THR A 55 -11.31 -0.45 11.99
N LEU A 56 -11.56 -1.47 11.17
CA LEU A 56 -10.83 -2.73 11.21
C LEU A 56 -9.34 -2.52 10.94
N LEU A 57 -8.97 -1.80 9.87
CA LEU A 57 -7.57 -1.52 9.54
C LEU A 57 -6.85 -0.76 10.67
N LYS A 58 -7.51 0.24 11.26
CA LYS A 58 -6.98 0.98 12.42
C LYS A 58 -6.82 0.13 13.66
N PHE A 59 -7.73 -0.81 13.89
CA PHE A 59 -7.62 -1.77 14.98
C PHE A 59 -6.44 -2.71 14.75
N LEU A 60 -6.35 -3.32 13.56
CA LEU A 60 -5.25 -4.20 13.18
C LEU A 60 -3.90 -3.50 13.28
N SER A 61 -3.81 -2.21 12.92
CA SER A 61 -2.58 -1.43 13.04
C SER A 61 -2.05 -1.32 14.47
N ARG A 62 -2.91 -1.44 15.48
CA ARG A 62 -2.53 -1.44 16.90
C ARG A 62 -2.23 -2.84 17.44
N SER A 63 -2.69 -3.86 16.73
CA SER A 63 -2.63 -5.26 17.14
C SER A 63 -1.66 -6.09 16.29
N VAL A 64 -0.77 -5.44 15.54
CA VAL A 64 0.18 -6.07 14.61
C VAL A 64 1.09 -7.10 15.29
N ALA A 65 1.40 -6.91 16.57
CA ALA A 65 2.20 -7.86 17.34
C ALA A 65 1.57 -9.26 17.46
N PHE A 66 0.24 -9.35 17.30
CA PHE A 66 -0.53 -10.59 17.37
C PHE A 66 -0.81 -11.20 15.98
N LEU A 67 -0.45 -10.50 14.90
CA LEU A 67 -0.63 -11.00 13.55
C LEU A 67 0.46 -12.01 13.20
N ASP A 68 0.14 -13.28 13.36
CA ASP A 68 0.97 -14.38 12.85
C ASP A 68 0.54 -14.87 11.45
N ALA A 69 1.53 -15.23 10.65
CA ALA A 69 1.36 -15.68 9.28
C ALA A 69 0.71 -17.07 9.19
N ALA A 70 0.88 -17.94 10.20
CA ALA A 70 0.26 -19.26 10.16
C ALA A 70 -1.25 -19.21 10.42
N HIS A 71 -1.68 -18.29 11.29
CA HIS A 71 -3.08 -18.19 11.71
C HIS A 71 -3.87 -17.13 10.93
N HIS A 72 -3.19 -16.12 10.38
CA HIS A 72 -3.83 -14.99 9.70
C HIS A 72 -3.40 -14.83 8.24
N GLU A 73 -2.98 -15.91 7.59
CA GLU A 73 -2.49 -15.90 6.21
C GLU A 73 -3.50 -15.24 5.25
N GLU A 74 -4.76 -15.67 5.29
CA GLU A 74 -5.80 -15.15 4.38
C GLU A 74 -6.04 -13.65 4.60
N LEU A 75 -6.12 -13.22 5.85
CA LEU A 75 -6.26 -11.81 6.21
C LEU A 75 -5.08 -10.98 5.69
N LEU A 76 -3.85 -11.46 5.88
CA LEU A 76 -2.64 -10.79 5.43
C LEU A 76 -2.56 -10.71 3.90
N ILE A 77 -2.88 -11.80 3.20
CA ILE A 77 -2.94 -11.84 1.74
C ILE A 77 -3.94 -10.80 1.23
N ARG A 78 -5.13 -10.71 1.85
CA ARG A 78 -6.15 -9.73 1.46
C ARG A 78 -5.68 -8.30 1.67
N ILE A 79 -5.13 -7.98 2.84
CA ILE A 79 -4.61 -6.64 3.17
C ILE A 79 -3.48 -6.25 2.21
N LEU A 80 -2.52 -7.14 1.98
CA LEU A 80 -1.38 -6.90 1.09
C LEU A 80 -1.77 -6.91 -0.40
N GLY A 81 -2.92 -7.50 -0.74
CA GLY A 81 -3.50 -7.49 -2.08
C GLY A 81 -4.37 -6.28 -2.38
N MET A 82 -4.63 -5.40 -1.41
CA MET A 82 -5.48 -4.22 -1.62
C MET A 82 -4.85 -3.25 -2.61
N LYS A 83 -5.66 -2.77 -3.55
CA LYS A 83 -5.27 -1.71 -4.49
C LYS A 83 -5.62 -0.36 -3.90
N ILE A 84 -4.61 0.42 -3.55
CA ILE A 84 -4.76 1.73 -2.89
C ILE A 84 -5.71 2.66 -3.66
N TRP A 85 -5.66 2.59 -4.99
CA TRP A 85 -6.41 3.44 -5.90
C TRP A 85 -7.93 3.18 -5.89
N ASP A 86 -8.36 2.01 -5.39
CA ASP A 86 -9.75 1.57 -5.41
C ASP A 86 -10.53 1.95 -4.13
N HIS A 87 -9.87 2.57 -3.16
CA HIS A 87 -10.42 2.88 -1.84
C HIS A 87 -10.49 4.39 -1.57
N PRO A 88 -11.43 4.85 -0.74
CA PRO A 88 -11.48 6.25 -0.35
C PRO A 88 -10.31 6.62 0.57
N PRO A 89 -9.96 7.93 0.66
CA PRO A 89 -8.78 8.39 1.39
C PRO A 89 -8.66 7.88 2.84
N ASN A 90 -9.77 7.86 3.59
CA ASN A 90 -9.80 7.40 4.98
C ASN A 90 -9.36 5.94 5.13
N VAL A 91 -9.80 5.05 4.24
CA VAL A 91 -9.39 3.64 4.20
C VAL A 91 -7.92 3.53 3.81
N VAL A 92 -7.47 4.32 2.82
CA VAL A 92 -6.07 4.34 2.40
C VAL A 92 -5.14 4.76 3.53
N TYR A 93 -5.48 5.81 4.28
CA TYR A 93 -4.69 6.25 5.41
C TYR A 93 -4.56 5.16 6.48
N ALA A 94 -5.68 4.52 6.84
CA ALA A 94 -5.69 3.40 7.78
C ALA A 94 -4.86 2.21 7.28
N LEU A 95 -4.95 1.90 5.99
CA LEU A 95 -4.16 0.85 5.35
C LEU A 95 -2.67 1.18 5.41
N LEU A 96 -2.25 2.39 5.03
CA LEU A 96 -0.85 2.80 5.07
C LEU A 96 -0.29 2.78 6.50
N GLU A 97 -1.07 3.21 7.50
CA GLU A 97 -0.69 3.13 8.92
C GLU A 97 -0.44 1.68 9.36
N LEU A 98 -1.34 0.77 8.96
CA LEU A 98 -1.18 -0.67 9.19
C LEU A 98 0.06 -1.22 8.48
N ILE A 99 0.28 -0.91 7.20
CA ILE A 99 1.44 -1.40 6.44
C ILE A 99 2.76 -0.90 7.05
N ILE A 100 2.83 0.35 7.49
CA ILE A 100 4.01 0.89 8.18
C ILE A 100 4.24 0.11 9.48
N SER A 101 3.20 -0.06 10.29
CA SER A 101 3.27 -0.81 11.55
C SER A 101 3.71 -2.26 11.33
N LEU A 102 3.19 -2.91 10.29
CA LEU A 102 3.52 -4.29 9.89
C LEU A 102 4.97 -4.42 9.43
N ALA A 103 5.45 -3.49 8.59
CA ALA A 103 6.84 -3.46 8.13
C ALA A 103 7.84 -3.22 9.27
N THR A 104 7.46 -2.43 10.29
CA THR A 104 8.31 -2.14 11.44
C THR A 104 8.25 -3.22 12.53
N THR A 105 7.24 -4.09 12.50
CA THR A 105 7.07 -5.12 13.52
C THR A 105 7.90 -6.35 13.19
N ARG A 106 8.99 -6.55 13.93
CA ARG A 106 9.88 -7.73 13.88
C ARG A 106 10.44 -8.06 12.47
N GLY A 107 10.32 -7.16 11.49
CA GLY A 107 10.86 -7.29 10.14
C GLY A 107 10.29 -8.41 9.26
N LYS A 108 9.50 -9.35 9.80
CA LYS A 108 9.00 -10.56 9.11
C LYS A 108 8.21 -10.23 7.83
N TYR A 109 7.47 -9.13 7.85
CA TYR A 109 6.58 -8.74 6.77
C TYR A 109 7.14 -7.62 5.89
N LEU A 110 8.36 -7.15 6.16
CA LEU A 110 8.96 -6.00 5.48
C LEU A 110 8.92 -6.14 3.96
N ASN A 111 9.39 -7.28 3.43
CA ASN A 111 9.43 -7.48 1.99
C ASN A 111 8.02 -7.45 1.37
N CYS A 112 7.05 -8.12 1.99
CA CYS A 112 5.67 -8.14 1.50
C CYS A 112 5.04 -6.73 1.51
N CYS A 113 5.28 -5.95 2.57
CA CYS A 113 4.83 -4.57 2.67
C CYS A 113 5.45 -3.67 1.58
N LEU A 114 6.77 -3.77 1.36
CA LEU A 114 7.46 -3.00 0.33
C LEU A 114 6.99 -3.41 -1.07
N GLU A 115 6.83 -4.72 -1.33
CA GLU A 115 6.31 -5.22 -2.60
C GLU A 115 4.91 -4.66 -2.89
N MET A 116 4.02 -4.66 -1.89
CA MET A 116 2.67 -4.11 -2.02
C MET A 116 2.69 -2.61 -2.37
N LEU A 117 3.49 -1.81 -1.64
CA LEU A 117 3.56 -0.36 -1.86
C LEU A 117 4.15 -0.01 -3.23
N ILE A 118 5.26 -0.67 -3.60
CA ILE A 118 5.90 -0.47 -4.90
C ILE A 118 4.98 -0.94 -6.03
N PHE A 119 4.33 -2.09 -5.88
CA PHE A 119 3.40 -2.58 -6.90
C PHE A 119 2.23 -1.61 -7.13
N ASN A 120 1.67 -1.04 -6.06
CA ASN A 120 0.64 -0.02 -6.17
C ASN A 120 1.17 1.23 -6.89
N LEU A 121 2.38 1.70 -6.56
CA LEU A 121 3.00 2.85 -7.19
C LEU A 121 3.26 2.64 -8.70
N LEU A 122 3.74 1.45 -9.06
CA LEU A 122 3.98 1.06 -10.46
C LEU A 122 2.68 0.84 -11.25
N SER A 123 1.59 0.51 -10.55
CA SER A 123 0.25 0.31 -11.13
C SER A 123 -0.64 1.54 -10.99
N GLN A 124 -0.06 2.72 -10.77
CA GLN A 124 -0.81 3.96 -10.65
C GLN A 124 -1.64 4.21 -11.93
N PRO A 125 -2.96 4.45 -11.82
CA PRO A 125 -3.78 4.79 -12.97
C PRO A 125 -3.47 6.20 -13.45
N HIS A 126 -3.52 6.40 -14.77
CA HIS A 126 -3.24 7.70 -15.42
C HIS A 126 -4.22 8.79 -15.00
N ILE A 127 -5.48 8.41 -14.78
CA ILE A 127 -6.54 9.32 -14.38
C ILE A 127 -6.88 9.02 -12.92
N LEU A 128 -6.42 9.88 -12.02
CA LEU A 128 -6.78 9.84 -10.61
C LEU A 128 -7.98 10.74 -10.34
N ASN A 129 -8.90 10.25 -9.52
CA ASN A 129 -9.97 11.06 -8.95
C ASN A 129 -9.38 12.26 -8.18
N LYS A 130 -10.04 13.42 -8.19
CA LYS A 130 -9.53 14.65 -7.54
C LYS A 130 -9.14 14.44 -6.06
N LYS A 131 -9.91 13.62 -5.33
CA LYS A 131 -9.65 13.28 -3.92
C LYS A 131 -8.46 12.34 -3.71
N MET A 132 -8.04 11.60 -4.75
CA MET A 132 -6.96 10.62 -4.74
C MET A 132 -5.69 11.13 -5.42
N ARG A 133 -5.67 12.40 -5.85
CA ARG A 133 -4.50 13.04 -6.47
C ARG A 133 -3.28 13.03 -5.55
N GLU A 134 -3.51 13.11 -4.24
CA GLU A 134 -2.46 13.06 -3.21
C GLU A 134 -2.09 11.64 -2.78
N ALA A 135 -2.85 10.61 -3.20
CA ALA A 135 -2.57 9.24 -2.79
C ALA A 135 -1.15 8.75 -3.12
N PRO A 136 -0.53 9.11 -4.27
CA PRO A 136 0.87 8.78 -4.52
C PRO A 136 1.83 9.38 -3.49
N SER A 137 1.60 10.62 -3.02
CA SER A 137 2.48 11.24 -2.02
C SER A 137 2.36 10.57 -0.66
N TRP A 138 1.18 10.05 -0.31
CA TRP A 138 0.98 9.25 0.90
C TRP A 138 1.76 7.93 0.84
N VAL A 139 1.75 7.25 -0.32
CA VAL A 139 2.54 6.03 -0.55
C VAL A 139 4.04 6.32 -0.44
N HIS A 140 4.52 7.40 -1.09
CA HIS A 140 5.92 7.82 -0.96
C HIS A 140 6.30 8.15 0.48
N SER A 141 5.43 8.83 1.23
CA SER A 141 5.64 9.13 2.65
C SER A 141 5.71 7.86 3.50
N ALA A 142 4.88 6.85 3.21
CA ALA A 142 4.93 5.56 3.88
C ALA A 142 6.25 4.82 3.60
N LEU A 143 6.69 4.77 2.34
CA LEU A 143 7.98 4.18 1.96
C LEU A 143 9.16 4.90 2.63
N HIS A 144 9.11 6.23 2.70
CA HIS A 144 10.10 7.04 3.40
C HIS A 144 10.13 6.70 4.90
N LYS A 145 8.97 6.62 5.55
CA LYS A 145 8.87 6.30 6.97
C LYS A 145 9.39 4.89 7.28
N ILE A 146 9.05 3.90 6.45
CA ILE A 146 9.60 2.54 6.58
C ILE A 146 11.12 2.56 6.40
N SER A 147 11.62 3.27 5.39
CA SER A 147 13.06 3.38 5.12
C SER A 147 13.84 4.04 6.25
N TYR A 148 13.23 4.99 6.94
CA TYR A 148 13.81 5.62 8.12
C TYR A 148 13.83 4.67 9.34
N LEU A 149 12.76 3.90 9.54
CA LEU A 149 12.60 3.02 10.70
C LEU A 149 13.31 1.67 10.54
N VAL A 150 13.52 1.22 9.29
CA VAL A 150 14.05 -0.10 8.95
C VAL A 150 15.23 0.08 8.00
N PRO A 151 16.48 0.12 8.51
CA PRO A 151 17.66 0.44 7.72
C PRO A 151 17.87 -0.41 6.44
N PRO A 152 17.50 -1.70 6.39
CA PRO A 152 17.61 -2.51 5.17
C PRO A 152 16.60 -2.16 4.06
N ALA A 153 15.55 -1.38 4.34
CA ALA A 153 14.43 -1.20 3.42
C ALA A 153 14.82 -0.52 2.08
N PRO A 154 15.68 0.53 2.02
CA PRO A 154 16.12 1.10 0.74
C PRO A 154 16.72 0.08 -0.23
N SER A 155 17.55 -0.84 0.28
CA SER A 155 18.15 -1.89 -0.56
C SER A 155 17.11 -2.90 -1.06
N GLN A 156 16.10 -3.21 -0.24
CA GLN A 156 14.99 -4.07 -0.66
C GLN A 156 14.09 -3.39 -1.69
N ILE A 157 13.82 -2.09 -1.54
CA ILE A 157 13.09 -1.30 -2.54
C ILE A 157 13.81 -1.38 -3.89
N LEU A 158 15.13 -1.16 -3.91
CA LEU A 158 15.92 -1.29 -5.14
C LEU A 158 15.79 -2.70 -5.75
N TYR A 159 15.90 -3.75 -4.94
CA TYR A 159 15.76 -5.13 -5.42
C TYR A 159 14.38 -5.36 -6.07
N ILE A 160 13.32 -4.88 -5.44
CA ILE A 160 11.95 -4.98 -5.97
C ILE A 160 11.82 -4.21 -7.30
N LEU A 161 12.36 -2.99 -7.39
CA LEU A 161 12.36 -2.20 -8.63
C LEU A 161 13.05 -2.96 -9.77
N VAL A 162 14.26 -3.46 -9.54
CA VAL A 162 15.01 -4.24 -10.54
C VAL A 162 14.21 -5.47 -10.99
N LYS A 163 13.65 -6.23 -10.05
CA LYS A 163 12.83 -7.42 -10.34
C LYS A 163 11.56 -7.09 -11.13
N ARG A 164 11.00 -5.91 -10.93
CA ARG A 164 9.74 -5.44 -11.54
C ARG A 164 9.95 -4.57 -12.79
N MET A 165 11.20 -4.43 -13.25
CA MET A 165 11.50 -3.66 -14.45
C MET A 165 10.64 -4.13 -15.63
N PRO A 166 9.84 -3.23 -16.24
CA PRO A 166 9.01 -3.59 -17.39
C PRO A 166 9.85 -4.09 -18.57
N ASN A 167 9.25 -4.97 -19.37
CA ASN A 167 9.83 -5.40 -20.65
C ASN A 167 9.65 -4.28 -21.69
N ILE A 168 10.69 -4.02 -22.48
CA ILE A 168 10.72 -3.04 -23.57
C ILE A 168 9.64 -3.29 -24.64
N TYR A 169 9.20 -4.53 -24.82
CA TYR A 169 8.16 -4.89 -25.79
C TYR A 169 6.74 -4.65 -25.27
N ASN A 170 6.57 -4.25 -24.01
CA ASN A 170 5.26 -3.97 -23.46
C ASN A 170 4.78 -2.59 -23.93
N LYS A 171 3.86 -2.57 -24.90
CA LYS A 171 3.32 -1.37 -25.56
C LYS A 171 2.49 -0.44 -24.66
N GLY A 172 2.37 -0.76 -23.37
CA GLY A 172 1.64 0.05 -22.40
C GLY A 172 2.47 1.17 -21.79
N HIS A 173 1.81 2.04 -21.01
CA HIS A 173 2.46 3.09 -20.23
C HIS A 173 3.29 2.59 -19.03
N GLY A 174 3.41 1.27 -18.85
CA GLY A 174 4.07 0.67 -17.68
C GLY A 174 5.53 1.11 -17.52
N LEU A 175 6.25 1.31 -18.63
CA LEU A 175 7.62 1.81 -18.56
C LEU A 175 7.69 3.28 -18.10
N VAL A 176 6.80 4.14 -18.60
CA VAL A 176 6.75 5.55 -18.21
C VAL A 176 6.41 5.68 -16.73
N THR A 177 5.38 4.96 -16.26
CA THR A 177 5.00 4.95 -14.83
C THR A 177 6.14 4.41 -13.97
N TYR A 178 6.83 3.37 -14.43
CA TYR A 178 7.99 2.82 -13.72
C TYR A 178 9.13 3.83 -13.59
N VAL A 179 9.49 4.51 -14.68
CA VAL A 179 10.58 5.50 -14.69
C VAL A 179 10.21 6.69 -13.80
N ASP A 180 8.99 7.24 -13.91
CA ASP A 180 8.51 8.35 -13.08
C ASP A 180 8.53 7.99 -11.59
N ALA A 181 7.99 6.83 -11.23
CA ALA A 181 8.00 6.33 -9.85
C ALA A 181 9.44 6.14 -9.32
N SER A 182 10.32 5.57 -10.14
CA SER A 182 11.72 5.32 -9.79
C SER A 182 12.49 6.62 -9.58
N LEU A 183 12.31 7.61 -10.46
CA LEU A 183 12.93 8.93 -10.34
C LEU A 183 12.42 9.69 -9.12
N LYS A 184 11.13 9.57 -8.76
CA LYS A 184 10.61 10.15 -7.52
C LYS A 184 11.23 9.52 -6.27
N LEU A 185 11.50 8.22 -6.30
CA LEU A 185 12.21 7.53 -5.20
C LEU A 185 13.67 7.95 -5.12
N GLU A 186 14.33 8.10 -6.27
CA GLU A 186 15.70 8.60 -6.38
C GLU A 186 15.82 10.04 -5.84
N ASN A 187 14.88 10.92 -6.14
CA ASN A 187 14.85 12.28 -5.61
C ASN A 187 14.46 12.39 -4.12
N SER A 188 14.26 11.26 -3.43
CA SER A 188 13.88 11.21 -2.02
C SER A 188 15.07 10.85 -1.11
N SER A 189 14.85 10.76 0.21
CA SER A 189 15.89 10.29 1.13
C SER A 189 16.35 8.85 0.85
N ILE A 190 15.50 8.04 0.21
CA ILE A 190 15.82 6.67 -0.22
C ILE A 190 16.95 6.71 -1.27
N GLY A 191 16.91 7.68 -2.19
CA GLY A 191 17.95 7.84 -3.20
C GLY A 191 19.30 8.28 -2.65
N LYS A 192 19.36 8.86 -1.44
CA LYS A 192 20.66 9.07 -0.76
C LYS A 192 21.40 7.76 -0.48
N VAL A 193 20.67 6.63 -0.42
CA VAL A 193 21.23 5.30 -0.14
C VAL A 193 21.37 4.47 -1.42
N VAL A 194 20.38 4.52 -2.32
CA VAL A 194 20.31 3.64 -3.51
C VAL A 194 20.12 4.39 -4.84
N GLY A 195 20.22 5.71 -4.85
CA GLY A 195 19.87 6.55 -6.00
C GLY A 195 20.77 6.32 -7.21
N ASP A 196 22.09 6.18 -7.00
CA ASP A 196 23.05 5.85 -8.07
C ASP A 196 22.66 4.55 -8.80
N ARG A 197 22.18 3.57 -8.05
CA ARG A 197 21.74 2.28 -8.59
C ARG A 197 20.39 2.39 -9.28
N ILE A 198 19.46 3.19 -8.77
CA ILE A 198 18.19 3.46 -9.45
C ILE A 198 18.46 4.10 -10.83
N LEU A 199 19.31 5.13 -10.88
CA LEU A 199 19.68 5.78 -12.14
C LEU A 199 20.35 4.80 -13.12
N ARG A 200 21.29 3.98 -12.64
CA ARG A 200 21.93 2.94 -13.47
C ARG A 200 20.91 1.99 -14.08
N VAL A 201 19.94 1.55 -13.30
CA VAL A 201 18.88 0.63 -13.75
C VAL A 201 18.01 1.28 -14.83
N ILE A 202 17.67 2.56 -14.69
CA ILE A 202 16.95 3.33 -15.72
C ILE A 202 17.81 3.49 -16.99
N MET A 203 19.08 3.86 -16.84
CA MET A 203 20.00 4.05 -17.97
C MET A 203 20.21 2.77 -18.77
N LEU A 204 20.38 1.63 -18.11
CA LEU A 204 20.47 0.33 -18.79
C LEU A 204 19.22 0.05 -19.63
N ARG A 205 18.04 0.38 -19.11
CA ARG A 205 16.79 0.19 -19.85
C ARG A 205 16.65 1.15 -21.04
N LEU A 206 17.13 2.39 -20.92
CA LEU A 206 17.17 3.34 -22.04
C LEU A 206 18.16 2.88 -23.13
N LEU A 207 19.30 2.31 -22.73
CA LEU A 207 20.26 1.72 -23.68
C LEU A 207 19.64 0.56 -24.45
N ASP A 208 18.92 -0.35 -23.77
CA ASP A 208 18.22 -1.46 -24.44
C ASP A 208 17.21 -0.94 -25.48
N LEU A 209 16.49 0.13 -25.15
CA LEU A 209 15.55 0.77 -26.07
C LEU A 209 16.25 1.43 -27.27
N ASP A 210 17.37 2.10 -27.05
CA ASP A 210 18.14 2.75 -28.11
C ASP A 210 18.67 1.72 -29.12
N VAL A 211 19.20 0.59 -28.62
CA VAL A 211 19.66 -0.53 -29.46
C VAL A 211 18.52 -1.12 -30.28
N GLU A 212 17.35 -1.35 -29.67
CA GLU A 212 16.17 -1.88 -30.36
C GLU A 212 15.68 -0.91 -31.45
N ILE A 213 15.56 0.39 -31.15
CA ILE A 213 15.15 1.42 -32.12
C ILE A 213 16.15 1.50 -33.28
N GLY A 214 17.46 1.47 -32.99
CA GLY A 214 18.50 1.46 -34.01
C GLY A 214 18.40 0.24 -34.94
N GLY A 215 18.11 -0.94 -34.38
CA GLY A 215 17.88 -2.17 -35.15
C GLY A 215 16.62 -2.13 -36.02
N MET A 216 15.56 -1.43 -35.58
CA MET A 216 14.35 -1.23 -36.39
C MET A 216 14.55 -0.22 -37.54
N ILE A 217 15.34 0.83 -37.31
CA ILE A 217 15.58 1.89 -38.31
C ILE A 217 16.59 1.44 -39.37
N PHE A 218 17.56 0.61 -39.00
CA PHE A 218 18.57 0.05 -39.90
C PHE A 218 18.51 -1.48 -39.92
N PRO A 219 17.45 -2.08 -40.53
CA PRO A 219 17.40 -3.52 -40.70
C PRO A 219 18.53 -3.97 -41.62
N ARG A 220 19.31 -4.95 -41.17
CA ARG A 220 20.37 -5.58 -41.98
C ARG A 220 19.81 -6.38 -43.14
#